data_AF-A0A6A6DHV7-F1
#
_entry.id   AF-A0A6A6DHV7-F1
#
_cell.length_a   1.000
_cell.length_b   1.000
_cell.length_c   1.000
_cell.angle_alpha   90.00
_cell.angle_beta   90.00
_cell.angle_gamma   90.00
#
_symmetry.space_group_name_H-M   'P 1'
#
loop_
_entity.id
_entity.type
_entity.pdbx_description
1 polymer ?
#
loop_
_entity_poly.entity_id
_entity_poly.type
_entity_poly.pdbx_seq_one_letter_code
_entity_poly.pdbx_strand_id
1 'polypeptide(L)'
;MRKMLRTSSSGTVALVGLGGVGKSQFAIEHCYRTADRSSETWVFWVHASNAARLEQSYRVIADRVKLRGRKDPQADVFKLVHNWLRNEKNGKWLLVLDNIDDAAVLSRPPSNGQKTQASGGDGTPPHHLLTYLPPSKNGSVLVTSRTRGVALRLVEDNDIIPCWQN
;
A
#
# COMPACT_ATOMS: atom_id res chain seq x y z
N MET A 1 6.09 -6.51 24.97
CA MET A 1 6.12 -7.59 23.96
C MET A 1 6.90 -7.12 22.73
N ARG A 2 8.10 -7.66 22.48
CA ARG A 2 8.87 -7.41 21.25
C ARG A 2 8.68 -8.62 20.32
N LYS A 3 7.59 -8.64 19.56
CA LYS A 3 7.55 -9.54 18.39
C LYS A 3 8.27 -8.77 17.29
N MET A 4 9.55 -9.08 17.09
CA MET A 4 10.33 -8.64 15.94
C MET A 4 9.49 -8.89 14.69
N LEU A 5 9.28 -7.85 13.89
CA LEU A 5 8.77 -7.97 12.53
C LEU A 5 9.75 -8.86 11.76
N ARG A 6 9.48 -10.17 11.73
CA ARG A 6 10.11 -11.07 10.78
C ARG A 6 9.56 -10.62 9.44
N THR A 7 10.42 -10.05 8.61
CA THR A 7 10.05 -9.65 7.25
C THR A 7 9.58 -10.89 6.51
N SER A 8 8.32 -10.91 6.11
CA SER A 8 7.83 -11.81 5.08
C SER A 8 8.58 -11.65 3.78
N SER A 9 8.47 -12.65 2.90
CA SER A 9 8.99 -12.63 1.53
C SER A 9 8.60 -11.38 0.73
N SER A 10 7.52 -10.68 1.14
CA SER A 10 6.97 -9.48 0.52
C SER A 10 7.23 -8.17 1.30
N GLY A 11 7.82 -8.21 2.50
CA GLY A 11 8.04 -7.02 3.34
C GLY A 11 6.75 -6.29 3.77
N THR A 12 5.59 -6.94 3.65
CA THR A 12 4.26 -6.35 3.92
C THR A 12 3.66 -6.99 5.17
N VAL A 13 3.17 -6.15 6.09
CA VAL A 13 2.51 -6.57 7.34
C VAL A 13 1.17 -5.86 7.48
N ALA A 14 0.16 -6.55 8.02
CA ALA A 14 -1.18 -5.97 8.22
C ALA A 14 -1.61 -5.94 9.69
N LEU A 15 -2.02 -4.77 10.17
CA LEU A 15 -2.73 -4.60 11.44
C LEU A 15 -4.22 -4.81 11.21
N VAL A 16 -4.81 -5.79 11.87
CA VAL A 16 -6.21 -6.16 11.64
C VAL A 16 -7.04 -6.04 12.91
N GLY A 17 -8.13 -5.28 12.81
CA GLY A 17 -9.18 -5.33 13.82
C GLY A 17 -10.29 -4.31 13.69
N LEU A 18 -11.46 -4.54 14.32
CA LEU A 18 -12.59 -3.58 14.45
C LEU A 18 -12.18 -2.10 14.62
N GLY A 19 -13.14 -1.24 14.29
CA GLY A 19 -12.99 0.21 14.41
C GLY A 19 -12.64 0.64 15.84
N GLY A 20 -11.88 1.74 15.96
CA GLY A 20 -11.59 2.36 17.25
C GLY A 20 -10.39 1.81 18.04
N VAL A 21 -9.82 0.66 17.68
CA VAL A 21 -8.70 0.05 18.47
C VAL A 21 -7.32 0.69 18.31
N GLY A 22 -7.22 1.81 17.60
CA GLY A 22 -5.94 2.52 17.53
C GLY A 22 -4.97 2.07 16.42
N LYS A 23 -5.40 1.27 15.42
CA LYS A 23 -4.50 0.78 14.34
C LYS A 23 -3.81 1.92 13.59
N SER A 24 -4.56 2.94 13.19
CA SER A 24 -4.03 4.09 12.48
C SER A 24 -3.09 4.89 13.38
N GLN A 25 -3.40 5.02 14.67
CA GLN A 25 -2.53 5.65 15.67
C GLN A 25 -1.21 4.89 15.84
N PHE A 26 -1.24 3.56 15.88
CA PHE A 26 -0.03 2.73 15.89
C PHE A 26 0.79 2.91 14.62
N ALA A 27 0.14 2.93 13.45
CA ALA A 27 0.81 3.17 12.17
C ALA A 27 1.46 4.57 12.12
N ILE A 28 0.80 5.60 12.65
CA ILE A 28 1.34 6.95 12.79
C ILE A 28 2.58 6.95 13.69
N GLU A 29 2.51 6.31 14.86
CA GLU A 29 3.67 6.20 15.75
C GLU A 29 4.84 5.46 15.09
N HIS A 30 4.55 4.39 14.35
CA HIS A 30 5.56 3.65 13.60
C HIS A 30 6.22 4.53 12.52
N CYS A 31 5.45 5.39 11.84
CA CYS A 31 5.97 6.36 10.88
C CYS A 31 6.96 7.32 11.53
N TYR A 32 6.58 7.93 12.67
CA TYR A 32 7.45 8.85 13.40
C TYR A 32 8.74 8.17 13.85
N ARG A 33 8.64 6.99 14.47
CA ARG A 33 9.82 6.22 14.90
C ARG A 33 10.73 5.81 13.74
N THR A 34 10.17 5.59 12.56
CA THR A 34 10.95 5.27 11.35
C THR A 34 11.73 6.50 10.87
N ALA A 35 11.07 7.65 10.80
CA ALA A 35 11.71 8.91 10.44
C ALA A 35 12.79 9.33 11.45
N ASP A 36 12.55 9.14 12.75
CA ASP A 36 13.52 9.45 13.81
C ASP A 36 14.77 8.57 13.76
N ARG A 37 14.62 7.29 13.38
CA ARG A 37 15.75 6.35 13.27
C ARG A 37 16.63 6.61 12.05
N SER A 38 16.05 7.16 10.99
CA SER A 38 16.75 7.43 9.74
C SER A 38 15.99 8.52 8.98
N SER A 39 16.52 9.74 9.05
CA SER A 39 15.99 10.90 8.30
C SER A 39 16.03 10.72 6.78
N GLU A 40 16.83 9.76 6.30
CA GLU A 40 16.95 9.38 4.89
C GLU A 40 15.86 8.40 4.43
N THR A 41 15.09 7.81 5.36
CA THR A 41 14.01 6.88 5.01
C THR A 41 12.76 7.64 4.62
N TRP A 42 12.24 7.38 3.42
CA TRP A 42 10.99 7.95 2.97
C TRP A 42 9.80 7.32 3.70
N VAL A 43 8.88 8.15 4.19
CA VAL A 43 7.62 7.69 4.77
C VAL A 43 6.47 8.21 3.93
N PHE A 44 5.70 7.29 3.37
CA PHE A 44 4.54 7.58 2.53
C PHE A 44 3.26 7.09 3.21
N TRP A 45 2.29 7.98 3.38
CA TRP A 45 0.97 7.65 3.90
C TRP A 45 -0.05 7.65 2.78
N VAL A 46 -0.78 6.55 2.63
CA VAL A 46 -1.82 6.36 1.61
C VAL A 46 -3.14 6.09 2.29
N HIS A 47 -4.13 6.93 1.99
CA HIS A 47 -5.49 6.73 2.45
C HIS A 47 -6.24 5.81 1.48
N ALA A 48 -6.42 4.56 1.85
CA ALA A 48 -6.89 3.49 0.96
C ALA A 48 -8.34 3.02 1.26
N SER A 49 -9.19 3.91 1.75
CA SER A 49 -10.60 3.61 2.05
C SER A 49 -11.49 3.41 0.81
N ASN A 50 -11.07 3.93 -0.34
CA ASN A 50 -11.72 3.74 -1.63
C ASN A 50 -10.69 4.05 -2.74
N ALA A 51 -11.02 3.67 -3.98
CA ALA A 51 -10.07 3.77 -5.09
C ALA A 51 -9.67 5.22 -5.43
N ALA A 52 -10.58 6.18 -5.29
CA ALA A 52 -10.29 7.59 -5.58
C ALA A 52 -9.28 8.18 -4.57
N ARG A 53 -9.45 7.90 -3.26
CA ARG A 53 -8.49 8.35 -2.23
C ARG A 53 -7.14 7.65 -2.36
N LEU A 54 -7.15 6.38 -2.74
CA LEU A 54 -5.95 5.61 -3.04
C LEU A 54 -5.17 6.26 -4.20
N GLU A 55 -5.83 6.51 -5.34
CA GLU A 55 -5.19 7.15 -6.50
C GLU A 55 -4.67 8.55 -6.15
N GLN A 56 -5.47 9.37 -5.46
CA GLN A 56 -5.06 10.70 -5.04
C GLN A 56 -3.80 10.66 -4.16
N SER A 57 -3.72 9.69 -3.24
CA SER A 57 -2.53 9.52 -2.39
C SER A 57 -1.30 9.12 -3.22
N TYR A 58 -1.44 8.26 -4.22
CA TYR A 58 -0.35 7.91 -5.13
C TYR A 58 0.10 9.10 -5.98
N ARG A 59 -0.81 9.99 -6.40
CA ARG A 59 -0.45 11.26 -7.07
C ARG A 59 0.38 12.17 -6.18
N VAL A 60 0.00 12.29 -4.90
CA VAL A 60 0.79 13.04 -3.92
C VAL A 60 2.20 12.45 -3.75
N ILE A 61 2.34 11.12 -3.71
CA ILE A 61 3.66 10.46 -3.67
C ILE A 61 4.47 10.79 -4.93
N ALA A 62 3.87 10.65 -6.11
CA ALA A 62 4.53 10.93 -7.38
C ALA A 62 5.01 12.39 -7.47
N ASP A 63 4.24 13.34 -6.94
CA ASP A 63 4.62 14.76 -6.78
C ASP A 63 5.77 14.96 -5.81
N ARG A 64 5.69 14.36 -4.63
CA ARG A 64 6.72 14.46 -3.59
C ARG A 64 8.09 13.98 -4.08
N VAL A 65 8.12 12.84 -4.79
CA VAL A 65 9.36 12.25 -5.34
C VAL A 65 9.68 12.76 -6.76
N LYS A 66 8.94 13.75 -7.24
CA LYS A 66 9.16 14.48 -8.50
C LYS A 66 9.24 13.59 -9.74
N LEU A 67 8.40 12.56 -9.84
CA LEU A 67 8.37 11.63 -10.98
C LEU A 67 8.10 12.34 -12.31
N ARG A 68 8.73 11.88 -13.39
CA ARG A 68 8.41 12.31 -14.75
C ARG A 68 7.02 11.77 -15.12
N GLY A 69 6.22 12.57 -15.83
CA GLY A 69 4.85 12.21 -16.21
C GLY A 69 3.78 12.42 -15.13
N ARG A 70 4.15 12.74 -13.88
CA ARG A 70 3.20 12.87 -12.76
C ARG A 70 2.10 13.93 -12.93
N LYS A 71 2.33 14.94 -13.77
CA LYS A 71 1.36 16.01 -14.05
C LYS A 71 0.35 15.63 -15.12
N ASP A 72 0.56 14.52 -15.82
CA ASP A 72 -0.39 14.01 -16.80
C ASP A 72 -1.59 13.39 -16.06
N PRO A 73 -2.82 13.93 -16.25
CA PRO A 73 -4.01 13.35 -15.64
C PRO A 73 -4.25 11.90 -16.07
N GLN A 74 -3.77 11.50 -17.25
CA GLN A 74 -3.96 10.15 -17.82
C GLN A 74 -2.82 9.18 -17.46
N ALA A 75 -1.79 9.63 -16.74
CA ALA A 75 -0.70 8.75 -16.34
C ALA A 75 -1.20 7.65 -15.38
N ASP A 76 -0.72 6.42 -15.60
CA ASP A 76 -0.80 5.34 -14.61
C ASP A 76 0.14 5.65 -13.44
N VAL A 77 -0.37 6.42 -12.48
CA VAL A 77 0.38 6.87 -11.30
C VAL A 77 0.85 5.71 -10.43
N PHE A 78 0.07 4.62 -10.39
CA PHE A 78 0.43 3.41 -9.64
C PHE A 78 1.69 2.78 -10.22
N LYS A 79 1.76 2.65 -11.55
CA LYS A 79 2.96 2.15 -12.24
C LYS A 79 4.16 3.08 -12.06
N LEU A 80 3.95 4.39 -12.07
CA LEU A 80 5.03 5.36 -11.83
C LEU A 80 5.63 5.19 -10.42
N VAL A 81 4.78 5.14 -9.39
CA VAL A 81 5.22 4.97 -8.00
C VAL A 81 5.83 3.59 -7.79
N HIS A 82 5.23 2.52 -8.32
CA HIS A 82 5.81 1.16 -8.29
C HIS A 82 7.25 1.14 -8.84
N ASN A 83 7.48 1.78 -10.00
CA ASN A 83 8.80 1.84 -10.62
C ASN A 83 9.81 2.63 -9.77
N TRP A 84 9.34 3.59 -8.99
CA TRP A 84 10.17 4.32 -8.05
C TRP A 84 10.48 3.45 -6.81
N LEU A 85 9.48 2.80 -6.23
CA LEU A 85 9.62 1.95 -5.04
C LEU A 85 10.55 0.75 -5.28
N ARG A 86 10.53 0.16 -6.49
CA ARG A 86 11.38 -1.00 -6.85
C ARG A 86 12.85 -0.63 -7.07
N ASN A 87 13.16 0.63 -7.31
CA ASN A 87 14.52 1.05 -7.64
C ASN A 87 15.31 1.31 -6.34
N GLU A 88 16.18 0.37 -5.97
CA GLU A 88 16.98 0.42 -4.74
C GLU A 88 17.83 1.69 -4.59
N LYS A 89 18.19 2.35 -5.71
CA LYS A 89 18.93 3.62 -5.71
C LYS A 89 18.15 4.79 -5.08
N ASN A 90 16.82 4.65 -4.93
CA ASN A 90 15.97 5.67 -4.32
C ASN A 90 16.00 5.64 -2.78
N GLY A 91 16.75 4.71 -2.19
CA GLY A 91 16.92 4.60 -0.75
C GLY A 91 15.83 3.80 -0.06
N LYS A 92 15.78 3.92 1.27
CA LYS A 92 14.82 3.18 2.10
C LYS A 92 13.46 3.86 2.09
N TRP A 93 12.39 3.05 2.18
CA TRP A 93 11.04 3.59 2.26
C TRP A 93 10.11 2.72 3.11
N LEU A 94 9.12 3.39 3.71
CA LEU A 94 7.96 2.79 4.37
C LEU A 94 6.70 3.32 3.68
N LEU A 95 5.84 2.42 3.21
CA LEU A 95 4.53 2.75 2.66
C LEU A 95 3.44 2.28 3.62
N VAL A 96 2.64 3.20 4.13
CA VAL A 96 1.46 2.88 4.94
C VAL A 96 0.21 2.95 4.09
N LEU A 97 -0.52 1.84 4.01
CA LEU A 97 -1.84 1.77 3.39
C LEU A 97 -2.89 1.73 4.49
N ASP A 98 -3.45 2.89 4.80
CA ASP A 98 -4.41 3.05 5.89
C ASP A 98 -5.85 2.85 5.43
N ASN A 99 -6.63 2.13 6.24
CA ASN A 99 -8.06 1.91 6.07
C ASN A 99 -8.45 1.07 4.84
N ILE A 100 -7.70 0.00 4.54
CA ILE A 100 -8.08 -0.96 3.48
C ILE A 100 -9.19 -1.88 4.00
N ASP A 101 -10.44 -1.45 3.82
CA ASP A 101 -11.63 -2.21 4.21
C ASP A 101 -12.52 -2.60 3.04
N ASP A 102 -12.41 -1.90 1.92
CA ASP A 102 -13.18 -2.16 0.72
C ASP A 102 -12.36 -3.02 -0.24
N ALA A 103 -12.84 -4.24 -0.49
CA ALA A 103 -12.22 -5.14 -1.45
C ALA A 103 -12.14 -4.57 -2.87
N ALA A 104 -13.01 -3.62 -3.23
CA ALA A 104 -12.98 -2.95 -4.53
C ALA A 104 -11.73 -2.07 -4.72
N VAL A 105 -11.09 -1.62 -3.64
CA VAL A 105 -9.80 -0.89 -3.67
C VAL A 105 -8.68 -1.77 -4.20
N LEU A 106 -8.80 -3.07 -4.01
CA LEU A 106 -7.81 -4.04 -4.46
C LEU A 106 -7.91 -4.28 -5.97
N SER A 107 -9.07 -4.01 -6.57
CA SER A 107 -9.26 -4.01 -8.02
C SER A 107 -8.91 -2.65 -8.63
N ARG A 108 -8.34 -2.66 -9.84
CA ARG A 108 -8.04 -1.43 -10.60
C ARG A 108 -9.28 -0.52 -10.70
N PRO A 109 -9.18 0.78 -10.33
CA PRO A 109 -10.22 1.75 -10.65
C PRO A 109 -10.42 1.86 -12.16
N PRO A 110 -11.66 2.00 -12.65
CA PRO A 110 -11.92 2.21 -14.07
C PRO A 110 -11.19 3.46 -14.53
N SER A 111 -10.32 3.31 -15.52
CA SER A 111 -9.69 4.44 -16.20
C SER A 111 -10.74 5.10 -17.05
N ASN A 112 -10.97 6.40 -16.87
CA ASN A 112 -11.84 7.22 -17.71
C ASN A 112 -11.32 7.22 -19.15
N GLY A 113 -11.69 6.21 -19.94
CA GLY A 113 -11.22 6.01 -21.31
C GLY A 113 -11.30 4.57 -21.82
N GLN A 114 -11.35 3.57 -20.93
CA GLN A 114 -11.63 2.19 -21.33
C GLN A 114 -13.09 1.85 -21.06
N LYS A 115 -13.93 2.04 -22.08
CA LYS A 115 -15.14 1.21 -22.20
C LYS A 115 -14.64 -0.24 -22.23
N THR A 116 -14.89 -0.99 -21.17
CA THR A 116 -14.69 -2.43 -21.15
C THR A 116 -15.63 -3.04 -22.19
N GLN A 117 -15.13 -3.19 -23.42
CA GLN A 117 -15.64 -4.26 -24.27
C GLN A 117 -15.19 -5.55 -23.59
N ALA A 118 -16.16 -6.28 -23.05
CA ALA A 118 -15.97 -7.66 -22.67
C ALA A 118 -15.69 -8.46 -23.95
N SER A 119 -14.42 -8.55 -24.32
CA SER A 119 -13.94 -9.51 -25.30
C SER A 119 -13.27 -10.63 -24.52
N GLY A 120 -13.84 -11.83 -24.62
CA GLY A 120 -13.32 -13.03 -23.98
C GLY A 120 -11.89 -13.33 -24.42
N GLY A 121 -11.10 -13.84 -23.48
CA GLY A 121 -9.74 -14.32 -23.75
C GLY A 121 -8.79 -14.00 -22.61
N ASP A 122 -8.46 -15.05 -21.87
CA ASP A 122 -7.46 -15.15 -20.79
C ASP A 122 -7.91 -14.69 -19.40
N GLY A 123 -7.98 -15.65 -18.47
CA GLY A 123 -8.51 -15.51 -17.11
C GLY A 123 -7.56 -14.78 -16.16
N THR A 124 -6.84 -13.75 -16.62
CA THR A 124 -6.02 -12.91 -15.75
C THR A 124 -6.93 -11.93 -15.00
N PRO A 125 -7.05 -12.04 -13.67
CA PRO A 125 -7.95 -11.18 -12.90
C PRO A 125 -7.46 -9.72 -12.95
N PRO A 126 -8.37 -8.75 -12.84
CA PRO A 126 -8.06 -7.33 -12.97
C PRO A 126 -6.94 -6.93 -12.00
N HIS A 127 -5.91 -6.27 -12.54
CA HIS A 127 -4.68 -5.86 -11.87
C HIS A 127 -4.89 -5.46 -10.40
N HIS A 128 -4.44 -6.34 -9.50
CA HIS A 128 -4.62 -6.23 -8.05
C HIS A 128 -3.69 -5.14 -7.49
N LEU A 129 -4.04 -4.41 -6.42
CA LEU A 129 -3.15 -3.44 -5.74
C LEU A 129 -1.75 -4.01 -5.46
N LEU A 130 -1.68 -5.32 -5.19
CA LEU A 130 -0.42 -6.07 -5.04
C LEU A 130 0.52 -5.98 -6.24
N THR A 131 0.01 -5.86 -7.45
CA THR A 131 0.84 -5.71 -8.67
C THR A 131 1.59 -4.39 -8.71
N TYR A 132 1.20 -3.41 -7.88
CA TYR A 132 1.86 -2.11 -7.74
C TYR A 132 2.71 -2.00 -6.46
N LEU A 133 2.80 -3.07 -5.67
CA LEU A 133 3.70 -3.17 -4.52
C LEU A 133 4.88 -4.07 -4.88
N PRO A 134 6.05 -3.50 -5.23
CA PRO A 134 7.18 -4.31 -5.64
C PRO A 134 7.77 -5.04 -4.42
N PRO A 135 8.28 -6.28 -4.60
CA PRO A 135 9.22 -6.82 -3.62
C PRO A 135 10.43 -5.88 -3.53
N SER A 136 10.86 -5.55 -2.33
CA SER A 136 11.95 -4.60 -2.09
C SER A 136 12.79 -5.01 -0.90
N LYS A 137 14.12 -4.92 -1.05
CA LYS A 137 15.07 -5.12 0.06
C LYS A 137 15.17 -3.88 0.96
N ASN A 138 14.84 -2.71 0.43
CA ASN A 138 14.95 -1.42 1.10
C ASN A 138 13.57 -0.85 1.49
N GLY A 139 12.51 -1.60 1.26
CA GLY A 139 11.14 -1.14 1.40
C GLY A 139 10.31 -2.04 2.30
N SER A 140 9.35 -1.45 3.00
CA SER A 140 8.32 -2.21 3.71
C SER A 140 6.96 -1.54 3.57
N VAL A 141 5.92 -2.36 3.70
CA VAL A 141 4.52 -1.91 3.62
C VAL A 141 3.81 -2.26 4.93
N LEU A 142 3.10 -1.29 5.49
CA LEU A 142 2.22 -1.48 6.64
C LEU A 142 0.77 -1.23 6.23
N VAL A 143 -0.10 -2.20 6.44
CA VAL A 143 -1.52 -2.11 6.11
C VAL A 143 -2.34 -1.97 7.40
N THR A 144 -3.39 -1.15 7.39
CA THR A 144 -4.42 -1.20 8.43
C THR A 144 -5.76 -1.62 7.82
N SER A 145 -6.45 -2.56 8.48
CA SER A 145 -7.76 -3.05 8.03
C SER A 145 -8.65 -3.44 9.21
N ARG A 146 -9.97 -3.28 9.06
CA ARG A 146 -10.98 -3.81 9.98
C ARG A 146 -11.27 -5.27 9.78
N THR A 147 -10.99 -5.81 8.60
CA THR A 147 -11.40 -7.17 8.24
C THR A 147 -10.20 -8.02 7.87
N ARG A 148 -10.13 -9.20 8.48
CA ARG A 148 -9.10 -10.19 8.16
C ARG A 148 -9.21 -10.68 6.71
N GLY A 149 -10.44 -10.80 6.20
CA GLY A 149 -10.68 -11.26 4.84
C GLY A 149 -10.09 -10.34 3.76
N VAL A 150 -10.12 -9.01 3.97
CA VAL A 150 -9.48 -8.06 3.04
C VAL A 150 -7.96 -8.06 3.22
N ALA A 151 -7.47 -8.10 4.46
CA ALA A 151 -6.03 -8.17 4.74
C ALA A 151 -5.36 -9.41 4.13
N LEU A 152 -6.01 -10.58 4.17
CA LEU A 152 -5.51 -11.83 3.58
C LEU A 152 -5.41 -11.80 2.04
N ARG A 153 -6.03 -10.82 1.39
CA ARG A 153 -5.81 -10.60 -0.04
C ARG A 153 -4.50 -9.86 -0.32
N LEU A 154 -3.86 -9.31 0.70
CA LEU A 154 -2.64 -8.51 0.59
C LEU A 154 -1.42 -9.18 1.24
N VAL A 155 -1.63 -9.94 2.31
CA VAL A 155 -0.55 -10.55 3.09
C VAL A 155 -0.84 -12.00 3.41
N GLU A 156 0.22 -12.78 3.67
CA GLU A 156 0.08 -14.10 4.24
C GLU A 156 -0.47 -14.02 5.67
N ASP A 157 -1.09 -15.09 6.15
CA ASP A 157 -1.68 -15.08 7.49
C ASP A 157 -0.64 -14.84 8.60
N ASN A 158 0.59 -15.32 8.40
CA ASN A 158 1.71 -15.12 9.33
C ASN A 158 2.12 -13.64 9.48
N ASP A 159 1.70 -12.78 8.55
CA ASP A 159 2.00 -11.35 8.50
C ASP A 159 0.84 -10.49 9.03
N ILE A 160 -0.22 -11.13 9.52
CA ILE A 160 -1.31 -10.45 10.19
C ILE A 160 -1.00 -10.30 11.67
N ILE A 161 -1.09 -9.07 12.14
CA ILE A 161 -1.04 -8.71 13.56
C ILE A 161 -2.47 -8.37 14.00
N PRO A 162 -3.17 -9.28 14.70
CA PRO A 162 -4.49 -9.00 15.22
C PRO A 162 -4.42 -7.98 16.36
N CYS A 163 -5.27 -6.96 16.31
CA CYS A 163 -5.34 -5.90 17.32
C CYS A 163 -6.40 -6.16 18.42
N TRP A 164 -6.68 -7.44 18.72
CA TRP A 164 -7.74 -7.89 19.66
C TRP A 164 -7.25 -8.68 20.87
N GLN A 165 -5.95 -8.67 21.14
CA GLN A 165 -5.39 -9.41 22.27
C GLN A 165 -4.55 -8.46 23.12
N ASN A 166 -5.16 -7.97 24.20
CA ASN A 166 -4.50 -7.84 25.49
C ASN A 166 -5.10 -8.88 26.41
#